data_AF-A0A6I5CLM2-F1
#
_entry.id   AF-A0A6I5CLM2-F1
#
_cell.length_a   1.000
_cell.length_b   1.000
_cell.length_c   1.000
_cell.angle_alpha   90.00
_cell.angle_beta   90.00
_cell.angle_gamma   90.00
#
_symmetry.space_group_name_H-M   'P 1'
#
loop_
_entity.id
_entity.type
_entity.pdbx_description
1 polymer ?
#
loop_
_entity_poly.entity_id
_entity_poly.type
_entity_poly.pdbx_seq_one_letter_code
_entity_poly.pdbx_strand_id
1 'polypeptide(L)' 'AAEGGTVADISRALRLSQGTVRNHLSSAIGKTRARTRAEAARLAEESGWL' A
#
# COMPACT_ATOMS: atom_id res chain seq x y z
N ALA A 1 -3.82 14.06 -4.58
CA ALA A 1 -3.11 12.82 -4.98
C ALA A 1 -3.51 11.73 -3.99
N ALA A 2 -3.36 10.44 -4.28
CA ALA A 2 -3.46 9.42 -3.22
C ALA A 2 -2.35 9.70 -2.19
N GLU A 3 -2.65 10.45 -1.12
CA GLU A 3 -1.67 10.98 -0.15
C GLU A 3 -1.11 9.89 0.78
N GLY A 4 -0.99 8.67 0.26
CA GLY A 4 -0.17 7.64 0.87
C GLY A 4 1.25 8.15 0.89
N GLY A 5 1.67 8.60 2.07
CA GLY A 5 3.00 9.09 2.34
C GLY A 5 4.10 8.13 1.85
N THR A 6 5.34 8.56 1.98
CA THR A 6 6.46 7.68 1.69
C THR A 6 6.36 6.39 2.53
N VAL A 7 7.07 5.33 2.12
CA VAL A 7 7.17 4.12 2.94
C VAL A 7 7.64 4.46 4.37
N ALA A 8 8.44 5.52 4.53
CA ALA A 8 8.86 6.04 5.83
C ALA A 8 7.70 6.61 6.65
N ASP A 9 6.82 7.40 6.03
CA ASP A 9 5.66 7.99 6.70
C ASP A 9 4.68 6.91 7.17
N ILE A 10 4.41 5.93 6.31
CA ILE A 10 3.54 4.79 6.62
C ILE A 10 4.15 3.92 7.73
N SER A 11 5.45 3.65 7.64
CA SER A 11 6.21 2.91 8.66
C SER A 11 6.13 3.61 10.02
N ARG A 12 6.29 4.93 10.05
CA ARG A 12 6.19 5.73 11.28
C ARG A 12 4.77 5.74 11.85
N ALA A 13 3.76 5.92 11.01
CA ALA A 13 2.36 5.95 11.44
C ALA A 13 1.89 4.60 12.02
N LEU A 14 2.29 3.49 11.39
CA LEU A 14 1.90 2.13 11.78
C LEU A 14 2.87 1.46 12.76
N ARG A 15 3.98 2.13 13.12
CA ARG A 15 5.08 1.56 13.93
C ARG A 15 5.63 0.24 13.37
N LEU A 16 5.63 0.09 12.05
CA LEU A 16 6.17 -1.07 11.34
C LEU A 16 7.54 -0.77 10.77
N SER A 17 8.35 -1.81 10.52
CA SER A 17 9.56 -1.62 9.73
C SER A 17 9.19 -1.23 8.29
N GLN A 18 10.04 -0.42 7.63
CA GLN A 18 9.83 -0.11 6.22
C GLN A 18 9.83 -1.37 5.33
N GLY A 19 10.57 -2.42 5.72
CA GLY A 19 10.56 -3.71 5.02
C GLY A 19 9.19 -4.38 5.09
N THR A 20 8.56 -4.36 6.26
CA THR A 20 7.19 -4.88 6.45
C THR A 20 6.18 -4.11 5.61
N VAL A 21 6.27 -2.78 5.57
CA VAL A 21 5.41 -1.94 4.73
C VAL A 21 5.59 -2.25 3.25
N ARG A 22 6.84 -2.42 2.77
CA ARG A 22 7.11 -2.84 1.38
C ARG A 22 6.52 -4.20 1.05
N ASN A 23 6.62 -5.16 1.97
CA ASN A 23 6.05 -6.50 1.78
C ASN A 23 4.52 -6.45 1.65
N HIS A 24 3.85 -5.64 2.49
CA HIS A 24 2.40 -5.44 2.37
C HIS A 24 2.01 -4.75 1.07
N LEU A 25 2.73 -3.69 0.66
CA LEU A 25 2.48 -3.04 -0.62
C LEU A 25 2.67 -4.00 -1.80
N SER A 26 3.76 -4.78 -1.81
CA SER A 26 4.04 -5.76 -2.86
C SER A 26 2.96 -6.85 -2.92
N SER A 27 2.52 -7.34 -1.76
CA SER A 27 1.42 -8.30 -1.68
C SER A 27 0.10 -7.71 -2.17
N ALA A 28 -0.20 -6.45 -1.82
CA ALA A 28 -1.40 -5.76 -2.28
C ALA A 28 -1.37 -5.58 -3.81
N ILE A 29 -0.27 -5.07 -4.36
CA ILE A 29 -0.05 -4.91 -5.82
C ILE A 29 -0.22 -6.24 -6.55
N GLY A 30 0.37 -7.33 -6.03
CA GLY A 30 0.23 -8.66 -6.61
C GLY A 30 -1.21 -9.18 -6.59
N LYS A 31 -1.92 -8.94 -5.48
CA LYS A 31 -3.33 -9.37 -5.32
C LYS A 31 -4.30 -8.54 -6.15
N THR A 32 -4.05 -7.24 -6.31
CA THR A 32 -4.90 -6.35 -7.12
C THR A 32 -4.51 -6.34 -8.60
N ARG A 33 -3.39 -6.99 -8.98
CA ARG A 33 -2.78 -6.90 -10.32
C ARG A 33 -2.53 -5.47 -10.79
N ALA A 34 -2.31 -4.55 -9.84
CA ALA A 34 -2.04 -3.15 -10.15
C ALA A 34 -0.62 -2.98 -10.72
N ARG A 35 -0.40 -1.93 -11.51
CA ARG A 35 0.92 -1.53 -12.01
C ARG A 35 1.59 -0.49 -11.13
N THR A 36 0.82 0.17 -10.25
CA THR A 36 1.33 1.18 -9.32
C THR A 36 0.72 1.03 -7.93
N ARG A 37 1.39 1.59 -6.91
CA ARG A 37 0.86 1.63 -5.53
C ARG A 37 -0.47 2.39 -5.40
N ALA A 38 -0.65 3.44 -6.21
CA ALA A 38 -1.87 4.25 -6.17
C ALA A 38 -3.05 3.52 -6.81
N GLU A 39 -2.79 2.79 -7.90
CA GLU A 39 -3.77 1.89 -8.52
C GLU A 39 -4.11 0.71 -7.61
N ALA A 40 -3.12 0.15 -6.90
CA ALA A 40 -3.36 -0.91 -5.91
C ALA A 40 -4.26 -0.43 -4.76
N ALA A 41 -4.05 0.80 -4.28
CA ALA A 41 -4.88 1.39 -3.23
C ALA A 41 -6.33 1.56 -3.70
N ARG A 42 -6.55 2.12 -4.90
CA ARG A 42 -7.91 2.24 -5.47
C ARG A 42 -8.59 0.90 -5.68
N LEU A 43 -7.88 -0.07 -6.26
CA LEU A 43 -8.43 -1.42 -6.49
C LEU A 43 -8.73 -2.15 -5.18
N ALA A 44 -7.96 -1.88 -4.11
CA ALA A 44 -8.23 -2.43 -2.79
C ALA A 44 -9.48 -1.79 -2.13
N GLU A 45 -9.69 -0.47 -2.29
CA GLU A 45 -10.95 0.20 -1.89
C GLU A 45 -12.15 -0.34 -2.70
N GLU A 46 -12.03 -0.45 -4.02
CA GLU A 46 -13.09 -1.00 -4.89
C GLU A 46 -13.41 -2.46 -4.59
N SER A 47 -12.43 -3.24 -4.15
CA SER A 47 -12.60 -4.64 -3.74
C SER A 47 -13.13 -4.79 -2.30
N GLY A 48 -13.33 -3.69 -1.56
CA GLY A 48 -13.78 -3.70 -0.17
C GLY A 48 -12.76 -4.26 0.82
N TRP A 49 -11.46 -4.17 0.50
CA TRP A 49 -10.36 -4.62 1.37
C TRP A 49 -9.81 -3.52 2.27
N LEU A 50 -10.23 -2.28 2.02
CA LEU A 50 -9.88 -1.08 2.79
C LEU A 50 -11.14 -0.46 3.39
#